data_AF-A0A2M8Z686-F1
#
_entry.id   AF-A0A2M8Z686-F1
#
_cell.length_a   1.000
_cell.length_b   1.000
_cell.length_c   1.000
_cell.angle_alpha   90.00
_cell.angle_beta   90.00
_cell.angle_gamma   90.00
#
_symmetry.space_group_name_H-M   'P 1'
#
loop_
_entity.id
_entity.type
_entity.pdbx_description
1 polymer ?
#
loop_
_entity_poly.entity_id
_entity_poly.type
_entity_poly.pdbx_seq_one_letter_code
_entity_poly.pdbx_strand_id
1 'polypeptide(L)'
;MDLHQQLKDLSQKYSFENARLKKEEQSPYLEVCLQLQEEHIEKFIEKAGQLNSIVESCANMVSIFDDSAPMKVLMQTSLRCAGRDMLYIRTTPSMVKILIETIFD
;
A
#
# COMPACT_ATOMS: atom_id res chain seq x y z
N MET A 1 3.87 -11.05 -11.06
CA MET A 1 2.40 -10.88 -10.95
C MET A 1 2.00 -9.60 -11.68
N ASP A 2 0.79 -9.55 -12.25
CA ASP A 2 0.28 -8.32 -12.85
C ASP A 2 -0.27 -7.38 -11.77
N LEU A 3 0.45 -6.27 -11.54
CA LEU A 3 0.10 -5.24 -10.57
C LEU A 3 -1.25 -4.57 -10.85
N HIS A 4 -1.66 -4.48 -12.11
CA HIS A 4 -2.95 -3.86 -12.47
C HIS A 4 -4.10 -4.77 -12.06
N GLN A 5 -3.96 -6.07 -12.31
CA GLN A 5 -4.94 -7.06 -11.84
C GLN A 5 -5.01 -7.09 -10.31
N GLN A 6 -3.85 -7.07 -9.64
CA GLN A 6 -3.80 -7.03 -8.17
C GLN A 6 -4.51 -5.79 -7.59
N LEU A 7 -4.26 -4.60 -8.16
CA LEU A 7 -4.94 -3.39 -7.70
C LEU A 7 -6.45 -3.44 -7.97
N LYS A 8 -6.86 -4.02 -9.11
CA LYS A 8 -8.28 -4.22 -9.43
C LYS A 8 -8.95 -5.15 -8.41
N ASP A 9 -8.31 -6.25 -8.05
CA ASP A 9 -8.84 -7.20 -7.06
C ASP A 9 -8.98 -6.54 -5.68
N LEU A 10 -7.98 -5.76 -5.25
CA LEU A 10 -8.04 -5.00 -3.99
C LEU A 10 -9.12 -3.91 -4.03
N SER A 11 -9.24 -3.20 -5.14
CA SER A 11 -10.30 -2.19 -5.32
C SER A 11 -11.69 -2.79 -5.24
N GLN A 12 -11.88 -4.02 -5.72
CA GLN A 12 -13.14 -4.74 -5.61
C GLN A 12 -13.37 -5.28 -4.19
N LYS A 13 -12.34 -5.85 -3.53
CA LYS A 13 -12.43 -6.39 -2.16
C LYS A 13 -12.83 -5.31 -1.15
N TYR A 14 -12.22 -4.13 -1.24
CA TYR A 14 -12.43 -3.02 -0.32
C TYR A 14 -13.35 -1.93 -0.87
N SER A 15 -13.98 -2.12 -2.02
CA SER A 15 -14.89 -1.13 -2.61
C SER A 15 -14.33 0.30 -2.69
N PHE A 16 -13.02 0.45 -3.00
CA PHE A 16 -12.42 1.78 -3.19
C PHE A 16 -13.12 2.50 -4.36
N GLU A 17 -13.40 3.79 -4.19
CA GLU A 17 -14.11 4.57 -5.21
C GLU A 17 -13.26 4.74 -6.48
N ASN A 18 -11.95 4.92 -6.29
CA ASN A 18 -10.97 4.99 -7.36
C ASN A 18 -9.65 4.40 -6.87
N ALA A 19 -8.96 3.67 -7.74
CA ALA A 19 -7.64 3.13 -7.48
C ALA A 19 -6.75 3.33 -8.71
N ARG A 20 -5.60 3.97 -8.52
CA ARG A 20 -4.64 4.25 -9.58
C ARG A 20 -3.25 3.75 -9.20
N LEU A 21 -2.52 3.29 -10.20
CA LEU A 21 -1.14 2.85 -10.06
C LEU A 21 -0.25 3.64 -11.00
N LYS A 22 0.86 4.14 -10.48
CA LYS A 22 1.90 4.80 -11.25
C LYS A 22 3.24 4.17 -10.93
N LYS A 23 3.92 3.63 -11.94
CA LYS A 23 5.30 3.15 -11.80
C LYS A 23 6.27 4.33 -11.94
N GLU A 24 7.34 4.33 -11.16
CA GLU A 24 8.43 5.28 -11.33
C GLU A 24 9.47 4.64 -12.29
N GLU A 25 9.68 5.23 -13.48
CA GLU A 25 10.48 4.61 -14.56
C GLU A 25 11.96 4.35 -14.22
N GLN A 26 12.47 4.92 -13.13
CA GLN A 26 13.87 4.81 -12.69
C GLN A 26 14.02 4.45 -11.21
N SER A 27 12.99 3.85 -10.61
CA SER A 27 12.96 3.60 -9.18
C SER A 27 12.31 2.24 -8.89
N PRO A 28 12.76 1.53 -7.83
CA PRO A 28 12.14 0.27 -7.42
C PRO A 28 10.72 0.48 -6.86
N TYR A 29 10.30 1.74 -6.69
CA TYR A 29 9.03 2.12 -6.12
C TYR A 29 7.96 2.34 -7.18
N LEU A 30 6.73 2.17 -6.75
CA LEU A 30 5.54 2.63 -7.43
C LEU A 30 4.70 3.43 -6.43
N GLU A 31 3.77 4.21 -6.97
CA GLU A 31 2.77 4.92 -6.19
C GLU A 31 1.39 4.33 -6.48
N VAL A 32 0.72 3.88 -5.43
CA VAL A 32 -0.70 3.54 -5.45
C VAL A 32 -1.47 4.73 -4.87
N CYS A 33 -2.55 5.12 -5.53
CA CYS A 33 -3.45 6.15 -5.07
C CYS A 33 -4.85 5.56 -4.92
N LEU A 34 -5.42 5.65 -3.73
CA LEU A 34 -6.72 5.11 -3.36
C LEU A 34 -7.63 6.27 -2.93
N GLN A 35 -8.83 6.33 -3.51
CA GLN A 35 -9.89 7.20 -3.04
C GLN A 35 -10.72 6.43 -2.00
N LEU A 36 -10.66 6.90 -0.77
CA LEU A 36 -11.23 6.30 0.41
C LEU A 36 -12.67 6.79 0.63
N GLN A 37 -13.49 5.93 1.22
CA GLN A 37 -14.83 6.30 1.70
C GLN A 37 -14.72 6.59 3.20
N GLU A 38 -15.78 7.13 3.80
CA GLU A 38 -15.77 7.52 5.21
C GLU A 38 -15.38 6.35 6.14
N GLU A 39 -15.92 5.15 5.89
CA GLU A 39 -15.56 3.92 6.62
C GLU A 39 -14.08 3.54 6.49
N HIS A 40 -13.46 3.80 5.33
CA HIS A 40 -12.04 3.54 5.11
C HIS A 40 -11.17 4.53 5.87
N ILE A 41 -11.61 5.79 5.95
CA ILE A 41 -10.89 6.85 6.66
C ILE A 41 -10.88 6.54 8.16
N GLU A 42 -12.01 6.13 8.74
CA GLU A 42 -12.10 5.74 10.15
C GLU A 42 -11.14 4.58 10.47
N LYS A 43 -11.18 3.49 9.70
CA LYS A 43 -10.25 2.36 9.84
C LYS A 43 -8.79 2.78 9.70
N PHE A 44 -8.48 3.65 8.74
CA PHE A 44 -7.12 4.14 8.53
C PHE A 44 -6.63 4.96 9.72
N ILE A 45 -7.49 5.81 10.30
CA ILE A 45 -7.17 6.63 11.47
C ILE A 45 -6.89 5.74 12.69
N GLU A 46 -7.67 4.67 12.90
CA GLU A 46 -7.42 3.70 13.97
C GLU A 46 -6.02 3.08 13.89
N LYS A 47 -5.56 2.80 12.66
CA LYS A 47 -4.23 2.22 12.40
C LYS A 47 -3.12 3.24 12.24
N ALA A 48 -3.42 4.55 12.17
CA ALA A 48 -2.45 5.60 11.93
C ALA A 48 -1.28 5.58 12.94
N GLY A 49 -1.58 5.29 14.21
CA GLY A 49 -0.57 5.17 15.28
C GLY A 49 0.36 3.96 15.15
N GLN A 50 0.03 2.99 14.29
CA GLN A 50 0.74 1.73 14.11
C GLN A 50 1.37 1.59 12.71
N LEU A 51 1.28 2.61 11.86
CA LEU A 51 1.72 2.52 10.45
C LEU A 51 3.18 2.09 10.32
N ASN A 52 4.08 2.57 11.18
CA ASN A 52 5.49 2.17 11.14
C ASN A 52 5.64 0.67 11.44
N SER A 53 4.95 0.15 12.47
CA SER A 53 4.95 -1.27 12.81
C SER A 53 4.31 -2.13 11.74
N ILE A 54 3.25 -1.64 11.08
CA ILE A 54 2.61 -2.31 9.95
C ILE A 54 3.60 -2.42 8.79
N VAL A 55 4.25 -1.32 8.40
CA VAL A 55 5.25 -1.32 7.32
C VAL A 55 6.38 -2.28 7.64
N GLU A 56 6.91 -2.25 8.86
CA GLU A 56 7.97 -3.16 9.30
C GLU A 56 7.53 -4.63 9.24
N SER A 57 6.32 -4.94 9.72
CA SER A 57 5.78 -6.30 9.70
C SER A 57 5.57 -6.81 8.27
N CYS A 58 5.03 -5.96 7.39
CA CYS A 58 4.89 -6.28 5.97
C CYS A 58 6.25 -6.49 5.30
N ALA A 59 7.24 -5.63 5.57
CA ALA A 59 8.58 -5.76 5.01
C ALA A 59 9.27 -7.04 5.45
N ASN A 60 9.15 -7.39 6.74
CA ASN A 60 9.62 -8.67 7.29
C ASN A 60 8.96 -9.85 6.57
N MET A 61 7.63 -9.86 6.46
CA MET A 61 6.92 -10.94 5.78
C MET A 61 7.32 -11.07 4.30
N VAL A 62 7.38 -9.97 3.56
CA VAL A 62 7.78 -9.99 2.14
C VAL A 62 9.21 -10.50 1.99
N SER A 63 10.14 -10.04 2.84
CA SER A 63 11.56 -10.44 2.76
C SER A 63 11.82 -11.93 3.00
N ILE A 64 10.87 -12.67 3.59
CA ILE A 64 10.97 -14.13 3.77
C ILE A 64 10.69 -14.87 2.47
N PHE A 65 9.77 -14.36 1.65
CA PHE A 65 9.26 -15.05 0.45
C PHE A 65 9.75 -14.45 -0.87
N ASP A 66 10.25 -13.22 -0.84
CA ASP A 66 10.67 -12.45 -2.01
C ASP A 66 11.95 -11.66 -1.71
N ASP A 67 13.01 -11.99 -2.44
CA ASP A 67 14.33 -11.36 -2.36
C ASP A 67 14.55 -10.25 -3.42
N SER A 68 13.51 -9.91 -4.21
CA SER A 68 13.60 -8.94 -5.29
C SER A 68 13.92 -7.50 -4.84
N ALA A 69 13.67 -7.18 -3.57
CA ALA A 69 14.04 -5.89 -2.97
C ALA A 69 14.65 -6.09 -1.57
N PRO A 70 15.80 -5.46 -1.27
CA PRO A 70 16.41 -5.57 0.05
C PRO A 70 15.55 -4.89 1.12
N MET A 71 15.63 -5.36 2.36
CA MET A 71 14.87 -4.83 3.52
C MET A 71 14.92 -3.29 3.62
N LYS A 72 16.09 -2.70 3.40
CA LYS A 72 16.26 -1.24 3.44
C LYS A 72 15.39 -0.50 2.42
N VAL A 73 15.09 -1.10 1.27
CA VAL A 73 14.19 -0.57 0.24
C VAL A 73 12.74 -0.76 0.66
N LEU A 74 12.35 -1.93 1.19
CA LEU A 74 10.99 -2.18 1.68
C LEU A 74 10.57 -1.19 2.78
N MET A 75 11.50 -0.89 3.70
CA MET A 75 11.31 0.05 4.81
C MET A 75 11.20 1.52 4.39
N GLN A 76 11.46 1.86 3.12
CA GLN A 76 11.23 3.21 2.58
C GLN A 76 9.80 3.41 2.06
N THR A 77 8.91 2.46 2.36
CA THR A 77 7.48 2.63 2.15
C THR A 77 6.99 3.88 2.87
N SER A 78 6.18 4.68 2.19
CA SER A 78 5.56 5.87 2.77
C SER A 78 4.08 5.93 2.44
N LEU A 79 3.31 6.40 3.41
CA LEU A 79 1.88 6.64 3.28
C LEU A 79 1.63 8.12 3.52
N ARG A 80 0.86 8.74 2.64
CA ARG A 80 0.45 10.15 2.79
C ARG A 80 -1.03 10.29 2.44
N CYS A 81 -1.77 10.98 3.27
CA CYS A 81 -3.10 11.44 2.92
C CYS A 81 -2.98 12.82 2.24
N ALA A 82 -3.75 13.05 1.19
CA ALA A 82 -3.87 14.38 0.58
C ALA A 82 -5.35 14.68 0.30
N GLY A 83 -5.74 15.94 0.47
CA GLY A 83 -7.16 16.29 0.38
C GLY A 83 -7.98 15.61 1.48
N ARG A 84 -9.25 15.30 1.17
CA ARG A 84 -10.20 14.78 2.16
C ARG A 84 -10.20 13.25 2.24
N ASP A 85 -9.94 12.59 1.12
CA ASP A 85 -10.26 11.18 0.90
C ASP A 85 -9.18 10.43 0.11
N MET A 86 -8.05 11.06 -0.24
CA MET A 86 -7.03 10.40 -1.06
C MET A 86 -5.87 9.90 -0.21
N LEU A 87 -5.60 8.59 -0.29
CA LEU A 87 -4.42 7.94 0.28
C LEU A 87 -3.43 7.59 -0.83
N TYR A 88 -2.19 8.03 -0.67
CA TYR A 88 -1.09 7.67 -1.54
C TYR A 88 -0.11 6.77 -0.78
N ILE A 89 0.22 5.64 -1.39
CA ILE A 89 1.14 4.65 -0.87
C ILE A 89 2.29 4.53 -1.86
N ARG A 90 3.48 4.98 -1.48
CA ARG A 90 4.70 4.78 -2.26
C ARG A 90 5.46 3.59 -1.68
N THR A 91 5.59 2.52 -2.44
CA THR A 91 6.16 1.24 -1.98
C THR A 91 6.68 0.39 -3.14
N THR A 92 7.23 -0.79 -2.86
CA THR A 92 7.64 -1.76 -3.89
C THR A 92 6.46 -2.61 -4.36
N PRO A 93 6.50 -3.17 -5.59
CA PRO A 93 5.47 -4.07 -6.12
C PRO A 93 5.02 -5.18 -5.16
N SER A 94 5.96 -5.81 -4.47
CA SER A 94 5.74 -6.95 -3.58
C SER A 94 5.03 -6.59 -2.27
N MET A 95 5.11 -5.33 -1.85
CA MET A 95 4.48 -4.82 -0.62
C MET A 95 3.03 -4.39 -0.82
N VAL A 96 2.61 -4.06 -2.05
CA VAL A 96 1.30 -3.43 -2.33
C VAL A 96 0.14 -4.22 -1.74
N LYS A 97 0.07 -5.53 -2.00
CA LYS A 97 -1.05 -6.37 -1.56
C LYS A 97 -1.12 -6.44 -0.05
N ILE A 98 -0.02 -6.88 0.58
CA ILE A 98 0.02 -7.13 2.02
C ILE A 98 -0.18 -5.84 2.83
N LEU A 99 0.33 -4.70 2.36
CA LEU A 99 0.11 -3.40 3.03
C LEU A 99 -1.36 -3.00 3.00
N ILE A 100 -1.98 -3.02 1.82
CA ILE A 100 -3.39 -2.62 1.68
C ILE A 100 -4.29 -3.56 2.48
N GLU A 101 -4.03 -4.87 2.41
CA GLU A 101 -4.78 -5.84 3.21
C GLU A 101 -4.61 -5.59 4.71
N THR A 102 -3.38 -5.40 5.19
CA THR A 102 -3.13 -5.14 6.62
C THR A 102 -3.74 -3.83 7.11
N ILE A 103 -3.92 -2.83 6.24
CA ILE A 103 -4.53 -1.55 6.60
C ILE A 103 -6.06 -1.65 6.63
N PHE A 104 -6.70 -2.33 5.68
CA PHE A 104 -8.16 -2.25 5.50
C PHE A 104 -8.94 -3.50 5.90
N ASP A 105 -8.29 -4.67 6.10
CA ASP A 105 -8.87 -5.80 6.83
C ASP A 105 -8.96 -5.47 8.34
#